data_AF-A0A835CLH6-F1
#
_entry.id   AF-A0A835CLH6-F1
#
_cell.length_a   1.000
_cell.length_b   1.000
_cell.length_c   1.000
_cell.angle_alpha   90.00
_cell.angle_beta   90.00
_cell.angle_gamma   90.00
#
_symmetry.space_group_name_H-M   'P 1'
#
loop_
_entity.id
_entity.type
_entity.pdbx_description
1 polymer ?
#
loop_
_entity_poly.entity_id
_entity_poly.type
_entity_poly.pdbx_seq_one_letter_code
_entity_poly.pdbx_strand_id
1 'polypeptide(L)'
;MLIAPRGRTSVTSKTSVEQCQDSIIMIVKDVTEIDEIQDNRAEELKNRGSSLTPMLIVVGDNWESIEHVYICINNNRWLMDNLINGFDTLFKSFYILETPFPKESSVLWGLIQKYVYKMELPQVDPGAAGILVDLKRISIANSVQQRETHQVAQQQQQQREIPVEQHQQREIQFEQQQQQGEIQVEQQQQQQNEIQQVEQQQQRKQKKKTNKLKLLK
;
A
#
# COMPACT_ATOMS: atom_id res chain seq x y z
N MET A 1 -62.37 -37.14 13.32
CA MET A 1 -61.45 -35.98 13.23
C MET A 1 -60.48 -36.22 12.08
N LEU A 2 -60.57 -35.45 11.00
CA LEU A 2 -59.58 -35.45 9.92
C LEU A 2 -58.39 -34.60 10.37
N ILE A 3 -57.19 -35.19 10.44
CA ILE A 3 -55.93 -34.45 10.63
C ILE A 3 -55.43 -34.08 9.23
N ALA A 4 -55.39 -32.78 8.92
CA ALA A 4 -54.81 -32.30 7.66
C ALA A 4 -53.29 -32.55 7.63
N PRO A 5 -52.70 -32.89 6.47
CA PRO A 5 -51.26 -33.10 6.35
C PRO A 5 -50.51 -31.78 6.56
N ARG A 6 -49.48 -31.80 7.42
CA ARG A 6 -48.55 -30.69 7.62
C ARG A 6 -47.77 -30.45 6.32
N GLY A 7 -48.28 -29.57 5.47
CA GLY A 7 -47.46 -28.90 4.47
C GLY A 7 -46.42 -28.06 5.18
N ARG A 8 -45.17 -28.50 5.16
CA ARG A 8 -44.02 -27.71 5.61
C ARG A 8 -43.76 -26.63 4.56
N THR A 9 -44.47 -25.51 4.65
CA THR A 9 -44.05 -24.28 3.94
C THR A 9 -42.86 -23.70 4.69
N SER A 10 -41.67 -24.21 4.37
CA SER A 10 -40.43 -23.52 4.71
C SER A 10 -40.38 -22.27 3.85
N VAL A 11 -40.99 -21.18 4.30
CA VAL A 11 -40.77 -19.85 3.74
C VAL A 11 -39.36 -19.45 4.16
N THR A 12 -38.35 -19.94 3.44
CA THR A 12 -36.99 -19.42 3.52
C THR A 12 -37.01 -18.06 2.84
N SER A 13 -37.32 -17.02 3.61
CA SER A 13 -37.11 -15.64 3.19
C SER A 13 -35.63 -15.51 2.81
N LYS A 14 -35.34 -15.24 1.54
CA LYS A 14 -33.97 -15.00 1.08
C LYS A 14 -33.47 -13.71 1.74
N THR A 15 -32.40 -13.81 2.53
CA THR A 15 -31.69 -12.65 3.09
C THR A 15 -31.12 -11.81 1.95
N SER A 16 -31.33 -10.49 1.98
CA SER A 16 -30.70 -9.58 1.01
C SER A 16 -29.22 -9.38 1.32
N VAL A 17 -28.46 -8.85 0.35
CA VAL A 17 -27.05 -8.48 0.57
C VAL A 17 -26.94 -7.40 1.65
N GLU A 18 -27.84 -6.42 1.61
CA GLU A 18 -27.94 -5.33 2.59
C GLU A 18 -28.19 -5.87 4.00
N GLN A 19 -29.16 -6.76 4.18
CA GLN A 19 -29.42 -7.41 5.48
C GLN A 19 -28.19 -8.18 6.00
N CYS A 20 -27.42 -8.80 5.11
CA CYS A 20 -26.17 -9.45 5.49
C CYS A 20 -25.13 -8.41 5.95
N GLN A 21 -24.96 -7.30 5.23
CA GLN A 21 -24.04 -6.22 5.59
C GLN A 21 -24.40 -5.57 6.93
N ASP A 22 -25.66 -5.16 7.09
CA ASP A 22 -26.18 -4.50 8.29
C ASP A 22 -26.08 -5.40 9.53
N SER A 23 -26.18 -6.72 9.34
CA SER A 23 -26.02 -7.68 10.44
C SER A 23 -24.58 -7.84 10.93
N ILE A 24 -23.59 -7.30 10.21
CA ILE A 24 -22.18 -7.27 10.63
C ILE A 24 -21.86 -5.90 11.21
N ILE A 25 -22.12 -4.85 10.43
CA ILE A 25 -21.86 -3.46 10.81
C ILE A 25 -23.01 -2.61 10.26
N MET A 26 -23.67 -1.88 11.15
CA MET A 26 -24.75 -0.98 10.78
C MET A 26 -24.25 0.47 10.76
N ILE A 27 -24.49 1.20 9.66
CA ILE A 27 -24.20 2.63 9.60
C ILE A 27 -25.47 3.42 9.85
N VAL A 28 -25.36 4.44 10.67
CA VAL A 28 -26.41 5.41 10.98
C VAL A 28 -25.86 6.82 10.81
N LYS A 29 -26.71 7.78 10.46
CA LYS A 29 -26.26 9.17 10.27
C LYS A 29 -26.10 9.88 11.61
N ASP A 30 -27.02 9.63 12.52
CA ASP A 30 -27.06 10.29 13.82
C ASP A 30 -27.14 9.27 14.97
N VAL A 31 -26.52 9.62 16.10
CA VAL A 31 -26.58 8.86 17.36
C VAL A 31 -28.03 8.69 17.84
N THR A 32 -28.94 9.62 17.53
CA THR A 32 -30.35 9.52 17.93
C THR A 32 -31.09 8.35 17.29
N GLU A 33 -30.61 7.83 16.16
CA GLU A 33 -31.23 6.70 15.47
C GLU A 33 -30.92 5.36 16.16
N ILE A 34 -29.89 5.32 17.01
CA ILE A 34 -29.39 4.07 17.63
C ILE A 34 -30.49 3.39 18.46
N ASP A 35 -31.23 4.16 19.26
CA ASP A 35 -32.22 3.60 20.18
C ASP A 35 -33.37 2.95 19.39
N GLU A 36 -33.87 3.62 18.35
CA GLU A 36 -34.91 3.09 17.45
C GLU A 36 -34.44 1.82 16.73
N ILE A 37 -33.19 1.80 16.28
CA ILE A 37 -32.57 0.64 15.64
C ILE A 37 -32.48 -0.56 16.59
N GLN A 38 -32.07 -0.33 17.84
CA GLN A 38 -31.97 -1.38 18.84
C GLN A 38 -33.36 -1.97 19.15
N ASP A 39 -34.37 -1.11 19.29
CA ASP A 39 -35.74 -1.53 19.56
C ASP A 39 -36.33 -2.32 18.39
N ASN A 40 -36.18 -1.83 17.15
CA ASN A 40 -36.60 -2.51 15.94
C ASN A 40 -35.93 -3.88 15.81
N ARG A 41 -34.61 -3.95 16.04
CA ARG A 41 -33.85 -5.20 15.97
C ARG A 41 -34.28 -6.19 17.06
N ALA A 42 -34.55 -5.70 18.27
CA ALA A 42 -35.04 -6.52 19.36
C ALA A 42 -36.43 -7.11 19.05
N GLU A 43 -37.32 -6.32 18.46
CA GLU A 43 -38.64 -6.77 18.02
C GLU A 43 -38.53 -7.82 16.89
N GLU A 44 -37.69 -7.58 15.88
CA GLU A 44 -37.42 -8.54 14.81
C GLU A 44 -36.92 -9.89 15.33
N LEU A 45 -35.93 -9.87 16.23
CA LEU A 45 -35.34 -11.08 16.80
C LEU A 45 -36.34 -11.81 17.68
N LYS A 46 -37.13 -11.08 18.48
CA LYS A 46 -38.22 -11.63 19.28
C LYS A 46 -39.28 -12.32 18.40
N ASN A 47 -39.68 -11.69 17.31
CA ASN A 47 -40.62 -12.26 16.33
C ASN A 47 -40.08 -13.52 15.65
N ARG A 48 -38.74 -13.64 15.55
CA ARG A 48 -38.03 -14.82 15.02
C ARG A 48 -37.65 -15.85 16.10
N GLY A 49 -38.06 -15.65 17.35
CA GLY A 49 -37.72 -16.53 18.48
C GLY A 49 -36.21 -16.61 18.75
N SER A 50 -35.47 -15.54 18.45
CA SER A 50 -34.01 -15.45 18.63
C SER A 50 -33.69 -14.47 19.77
N SER A 51 -32.57 -14.68 20.46
CA SER A 51 -32.09 -13.76 21.49
C SER A 51 -31.52 -12.49 20.86
N LEU A 52 -31.52 -11.39 21.64
CA LEU A 52 -30.88 -10.16 21.23
C LEU A 52 -29.37 -10.41 21.08
N THR A 53 -28.85 -10.18 19.88
CA THR A 53 -27.44 -10.40 19.56
C THR A 53 -26.65 -9.11 19.66
N PRO A 54 -25.38 -9.15 20.10
CA PRO A 54 -24.49 -8.00 19.98
C PRO A 54 -24.47 -7.42 18.57
N MET A 55 -24.39 -6.10 18.46
CA MET A 55 -24.30 -5.39 17.18
C MET A 55 -23.28 -4.25 17.24
N LEU A 56 -22.61 -4.01 16.11
CA LEU A 56 -21.68 -2.91 15.92
C LEU A 56 -22.37 -1.83 15.09
N ILE A 57 -22.49 -0.63 15.65
CA ILE A 57 -23.08 0.53 14.99
C ILE A 57 -22.00 1.57 14.76
N VAL A 58 -21.97 2.13 13.57
CA VAL A 58 -21.06 3.19 13.15
C VAL A 58 -21.90 4.42 12.86
N VAL A 59 -21.54 5.55 13.46
CA VAL A 59 -22.20 6.84 13.22
C VAL A 59 -21.34 7.63 12.23
N GLY A 60 -21.96 8.10 11.17
CA GLY A 60 -21.34 8.89 10.11
C GLY A 60 -22.14 8.89 8.82
N ASP A 61 -21.87 9.85 7.95
CA ASP A 61 -22.56 9.97 6.66
C ASP A 61 -22.27 8.78 5.73
N ASN A 62 -21.06 8.22 5.81
CA ASN A 62 -20.59 7.10 4.99
C ASN A 62 -19.33 6.43 5.59
N TRP A 63 -18.85 5.37 4.94
CA TRP A 63 -17.64 4.62 5.34
C TRP A 63 -16.34 5.44 5.39
N GLU A 64 -16.27 6.58 4.71
CA GLU A 64 -15.11 7.47 4.71
C GLU A 64 -15.17 8.53 5.83
N SER A 65 -16.34 8.71 6.45
CA SER A 65 -16.64 9.77 7.43
C SER A 65 -17.21 9.18 8.72
N ILE A 66 -16.44 8.29 9.34
CA ILE A 66 -16.80 7.68 10.63
C ILE A 66 -16.52 8.66 11.77
N GLU A 67 -17.55 9.01 12.52
CA GLU A 67 -17.46 9.89 13.69
C GLU A 67 -17.34 9.08 14.98
N HIS A 68 -18.23 8.11 15.16
CA HIS A 68 -18.30 7.29 16.37
C HIS A 68 -18.56 5.82 16.04
N VAL A 69 -18.03 4.93 16.88
CA VAL A 69 -18.25 3.49 16.77
C VAL A 69 -18.79 2.99 18.10
N TYR A 70 -19.95 2.35 18.08
CA TYR A 70 -20.61 1.81 19.26
C TYR A 70 -20.77 0.31 19.16
N ILE A 71 -20.49 -0.39 20.25
CA ILE A 71 -21.01 -1.74 20.45
C ILE A 71 -22.27 -1.63 21.28
N CYS A 72 -23.31 -2.29 20.82
CA CYS A 72 -24.57 -2.42 21.52
C CYS A 72 -24.76 -3.88 21.94
N ILE A 73 -24.95 -4.10 23.24
CA ILE A 73 -25.25 -5.41 23.83
C ILE A 73 -26.44 -5.20 24.75
N ASN A 74 -27.54 -5.86 24.44
CA ASN A 74 -28.82 -5.61 25.10
C ASN A 74 -29.20 -4.12 25.01
N ASN A 75 -29.47 -3.49 26.15
CA ASN A 75 -29.87 -2.08 26.23
C ASN A 75 -28.70 -1.15 26.56
N ASN A 76 -27.47 -1.64 26.48
CA ASN A 76 -26.28 -0.87 26.79
C ASN A 76 -25.48 -0.62 25.51
N ARG A 77 -24.93 0.60 25.40
CA ARG A 77 -24.00 0.99 24.35
C ARG A 77 -22.66 1.43 24.93
N TRP A 78 -21.58 1.03 24.29
CA TRP A 78 -20.22 1.44 24.65
C TRP A 78 -19.54 2.06 23.45
N LEU A 79 -18.95 3.24 23.66
CA LEU A 79 -18.14 3.92 22.65
C LEU A 79 -16.78 3.22 22.53
N MET A 80 -16.38 2.93 21.29
CA MET A 80 -15.13 2.26 20.94
C MET A 80 -14.14 3.28 20.35
N ASP A 81 -12.85 3.05 20.56
CA ASP A 81 -11.80 3.96 20.06
C ASP A 81 -11.75 4.04 18.53
N ASN A 82 -12.03 2.93 17.86
CA ASN A 82 -12.02 2.81 16.41
C ASN A 82 -12.79 1.56 15.95
N LEU A 83 -13.03 1.49 14.64
CA LEU A 83 -13.79 0.40 14.02
C LEU A 83 -13.18 -0.98 14.26
N ILE A 84 -11.85 -1.10 14.23
CA ILE A 84 -11.16 -2.38 14.41
C ILE A 84 -11.32 -2.88 15.84
N ASN A 85 -11.13 -2.01 16.84
CA ASN A 85 -11.36 -2.34 18.25
C ASN A 85 -12.82 -2.71 18.52
N GLY A 86 -13.76 -1.99 17.89
CA GLY A 86 -15.17 -2.30 17.96
C GLY A 86 -15.51 -3.65 17.34
N PHE A 87 -14.96 -3.95 16.16
CA PHE A 87 -15.17 -5.23 15.50
C PHE A 87 -14.60 -6.42 16.31
N ASP A 88 -13.41 -6.27 16.87
CA ASP A 88 -12.78 -7.28 17.72
C ASP A 88 -13.56 -7.53 19.02
N THR A 89 -14.02 -6.46 19.67
CA THR A 89 -14.85 -6.58 20.86
C THR A 89 -16.22 -7.18 20.54
N LEU A 90 -16.83 -6.83 19.39
CA LEU A 90 -18.06 -7.45 18.92
C LEU A 90 -17.88 -8.96 18.74
N PHE A 91 -16.85 -9.38 18.01
CA PHE A 91 -16.56 -10.79 17.77
C PHE A 91 -16.44 -11.57 19.08
N LYS A 92 -15.65 -11.07 20.03
CA LYS A 92 -15.48 -11.68 21.36
C LYS A 92 -16.77 -11.73 22.17
N SER A 93 -17.62 -10.71 22.02
CA SER A 93 -18.90 -10.64 22.74
C SER A 93 -19.83 -11.82 22.41
N PHE A 94 -19.83 -12.31 21.17
CA PHE A 94 -20.60 -13.51 20.81
C PHE A 94 -20.21 -14.74 21.64
N TYR A 95 -18.91 -14.93 21.88
CA TYR A 95 -18.42 -16.05 22.69
C TYR A 95 -18.66 -15.84 24.19
N ILE A 96 -18.37 -14.63 24.70
CA ILE A 96 -18.55 -14.31 26.13
C ILE A 96 -20.02 -14.47 26.54
N LEU A 97 -20.94 -14.12 25.65
CA LEU A 97 -22.39 -14.17 25.89
C LEU A 97 -23.04 -15.47 25.40
N GLU A 98 -22.25 -16.45 24.94
CA GLU A 98 -22.73 -17.71 24.37
C GLU A 98 -23.86 -17.52 23.33
N THR A 99 -23.76 -16.46 22.54
CA THR A 99 -24.80 -16.03 21.62
C THR A 99 -24.41 -16.38 20.18
N PRO A 100 -25.31 -16.98 19.38
CA PRO A 100 -25.00 -17.31 17.99
C PRO A 100 -24.79 -16.04 17.15
N PHE A 101 -23.98 -16.16 16.09
CA PHE A 101 -23.89 -15.11 15.08
C PHE A 101 -25.24 -14.85 14.40
N PRO A 102 -25.49 -13.62 13.90
CA PRO A 102 -26.68 -13.32 13.11
C PRO A 102 -26.84 -14.30 11.95
N LYS A 103 -28.07 -14.77 11.73
CA LYS A 103 -28.35 -15.78 10.69
C LYS A 103 -28.04 -15.25 9.30
N GLU A 104 -28.28 -13.95 9.10
CA GLU A 104 -28.09 -13.21 7.87
C GLU A 104 -26.64 -13.25 7.36
N SER A 105 -25.67 -13.21 8.28
CA SER A 105 -24.24 -13.20 8.01
C SER A 105 -23.48 -14.38 8.62
N SER A 106 -24.17 -15.43 9.03
CA SER A 106 -23.59 -16.59 9.74
C SER A 106 -22.41 -17.22 8.99
N VAL A 107 -22.50 -17.33 7.66
CA VAL A 107 -21.42 -17.80 6.79
C VAL A 107 -20.20 -16.88 6.85
N LEU A 108 -20.40 -15.56 6.78
CA LEU A 108 -19.31 -14.59 6.79
C LEU A 108 -18.64 -14.52 8.16
N TRP A 109 -19.40 -14.54 9.25
CA TRP A 109 -18.85 -14.68 10.60
C TRP A 109 -18.02 -15.96 10.76
N GLY A 110 -18.47 -17.08 10.19
CA GLY A 110 -17.69 -18.32 10.18
C GLY A 110 -16.36 -18.20 9.43
N LEU A 111 -16.32 -17.45 8.33
CA LEU A 111 -15.07 -17.14 7.62
C LEU A 111 -14.14 -16.27 8.47
N ILE A 112 -14.68 -15.25 9.12
CA ILE A 112 -13.92 -14.34 10.00
C ILE A 112 -13.33 -15.12 11.17
N GLN A 113 -14.13 -15.95 11.85
CA GLN A 113 -13.68 -16.85 12.91
C GLN A 113 -12.49 -17.71 12.45
N LYS A 114 -12.61 -18.35 11.27
CA LYS A 114 -11.59 -19.28 10.76
C LYS A 114 -10.32 -18.61 10.27
N TYR A 115 -10.42 -17.50 9.53
CA TYR A 115 -9.26 -16.92 8.84
C TYR A 115 -8.65 -15.73 9.56
N VAL A 116 -9.48 -14.92 10.24
CA VAL A 116 -8.99 -13.75 11.00
C VAL A 116 -8.56 -14.21 12.39
N TYR A 117 -9.44 -14.93 13.10
CA TYR A 117 -9.17 -15.36 14.48
C TYR A 117 -8.52 -16.75 14.59
N LYS A 118 -8.39 -17.48 13.48
CA LYS A 118 -7.78 -18.82 13.44
C LYS A 118 -8.42 -19.82 14.41
N MET A 119 -9.72 -19.65 14.66
CA MET A 119 -10.51 -20.54 15.50
C MET A 119 -11.18 -21.61 14.65
N GLU A 120 -11.20 -22.85 15.13
CA GLU A 120 -11.84 -23.95 14.40
C GLU A 120 -13.37 -23.80 14.35
N LEU A 121 -13.96 -24.16 13.21
CA LEU A 121 -15.41 -24.22 13.04
C LEU A 121 -15.90 -25.61 13.45
N PRO A 122 -16.88 -25.74 14.36
CA PRO A 122 -17.48 -27.03 14.68
C PRO A 122 -18.14 -27.68 13.45
N GLN A 123 -18.68 -26.87 12.54
CA GLN A 123 -19.22 -27.27 11.23
C GLN A 123 -19.11 -26.08 10.28
N VAL A 124 -18.49 -26.28 9.11
CA VAL A 124 -18.52 -25.30 8.02
C VAL A 124 -19.84 -25.51 7.29
N ASP A 125 -20.69 -24.48 7.21
CA ASP A 125 -21.90 -24.54 6.38
C ASP A 125 -21.50 -24.92 4.94
N PRO A 126 -22.15 -25.92 4.29
CA PRO A 126 -21.86 -26.31 2.91
C PRO A 126 -21.88 -25.13 1.92
N GLY A 127 -22.69 -24.10 2.16
CA GLY A 127 -22.75 -22.87 1.37
C GLY A 127 -21.48 -22.02 1.45
N ALA A 128 -20.69 -22.15 2.51
CA ALA A 128 -19.42 -21.45 2.65
C ALA A 128 -18.32 -22.03 1.74
N ALA A 129 -18.45 -23.28 1.28
CA ALA A 129 -17.42 -23.98 0.50
C ALA A 129 -17.06 -23.26 -0.81
N GLY A 130 -18.06 -22.69 -1.50
CA GLY A 130 -17.82 -21.92 -2.73
C GLY A 130 -17.03 -20.65 -2.46
N ILE A 131 -17.48 -19.86 -1.48
CA ILE A 131 -16.80 -18.61 -1.07
C ILE A 131 -15.37 -18.89 -0.60
N LEU A 132 -15.16 -20.00 0.11
CA LEU A 132 -13.84 -20.45 0.56
C LEU A 132 -12.88 -20.73 -0.60
N VAL A 133 -13.36 -21.34 -1.67
CA VAL A 133 -12.56 -21.62 -2.88
C VAL A 133 -12.16 -20.31 -3.55
N ASP A 134 -13.12 -19.38 -3.69
CA ASP A 134 -12.85 -18.11 -4.36
C ASP A 134 -11.94 -17.21 -3.54
N LEU A 135 -12.08 -17.16 -2.21
CA LEU A 135 -11.16 -16.42 -1.34
C LEU A 135 -9.73 -16.98 -1.40
N LYS A 136 -9.57 -18.32 -1.48
CA LYS A 136 -8.25 -18.92 -1.68
C LYS A 136 -7.64 -18.53 -3.04
N ARG A 137 -8.45 -18.50 -4.10
CA ARG A 137 -8.00 -18.04 -5.43
C ARG A 137 -7.55 -16.58 -5.39
N ILE A 138 -8.32 -15.70 -4.75
CA ILE A 138 -7.98 -14.28 -4.60
C ILE A 138 -6.68 -14.11 -3.80
N SER A 139 -6.52 -14.84 -2.69
CA SER A 139 -5.30 -14.82 -1.89
C SER A 139 -4.07 -15.22 -2.70
N ILE A 140 -4.18 -16.29 -3.50
CA ILE A 140 -3.12 -16.74 -4.40
C ILE A 140 -2.82 -15.66 -5.45
N ALA A 141 -3.85 -15.12 -6.12
CA ALA A 141 -3.69 -14.08 -7.13
C ALA A 141 -2.97 -12.84 -6.58
N ASN A 142 -3.36 -12.37 -5.40
CA ASN A 142 -2.72 -11.23 -4.73
C ASN A 142 -1.25 -11.51 -4.40
N SER A 143 -0.92 -12.72 -3.94
CA SER A 143 0.46 -13.10 -3.63
C SER A 143 1.35 -13.17 -4.87
N VAL A 144 0.79 -13.56 -6.03
CA VAL A 144 1.51 -13.57 -7.31
C VAL A 144 1.78 -12.15 -7.80
N GLN A 145 0.76 -11.29 -7.76
CA GLN A 145 0.87 -9.89 -8.19
C GLN A 145 1.87 -9.08 -7.33
N GLN A 146 1.93 -9.35 -6.02
CA GLN A 146 2.93 -8.74 -5.13
C GLN A 146 4.36 -9.20 -5.45
N ARG A 147 4.56 -10.44 -5.90
CA ARG A 147 5.88 -10.95 -6.30
C ARG A 147 6.35 -10.37 -7.62
N GLU A 148 5.45 -10.25 -8.60
CA GLU A 148 5.74 -9.65 -9.90
C GLU A 148 6.12 -8.17 -9.76
N THR A 149 5.36 -7.41 -8.97
CA THR A 149 5.69 -6.00 -8.68
C THR A 149 7.03 -5.84 -7.97
N HIS A 150 7.37 -6.72 -7.02
CA HIS A 150 8.68 -6.73 -6.37
C HIS A 150 9.83 -7.06 -7.35
N GLN A 151 9.65 -8.04 -8.25
CA GLN A 151 10.67 -8.39 -9.24
C GLN A 151 10.90 -7.28 -10.26
N VAL A 152 9.83 -6.63 -10.73
CA VAL A 152 9.94 -5.49 -11.66
C VAL A 152 10.65 -4.31 -10.99
N ALA A 153 10.34 -4.02 -9.72
CA ALA A 153 11.02 -2.97 -8.97
C ALA A 153 12.52 -3.26 -8.78
N GLN A 154 12.89 -4.51 -8.49
CA GLN A 154 14.28 -4.94 -8.35
C GLN A 154 15.05 -4.88 -9.68
N GLN A 155 14.44 -5.32 -10.79
CA GLN A 155 15.07 -5.21 -12.11
C GLN A 155 15.27 -3.75 -12.54
N GLN A 156 14.31 -2.87 -12.24
CA GLN A 156 14.45 -1.45 -12.54
C GLN A 156 15.53 -0.76 -11.68
N GLN A 157 15.71 -1.16 -10.41
CA GLN A 157 16.81 -0.67 -9.58
C GLN A 157 18.18 -1.10 -10.13
N GLN A 158 18.32 -2.38 -10.50
CA GLN A 158 19.56 -2.89 -11.12
C GLN A 158 19.88 -2.21 -12.47
N GLN A 159 18.87 -1.77 -13.22
CA GLN A 159 19.07 -1.04 -14.47
C GLN A 159 19.38 0.46 -14.28
N ARG A 160 19.00 1.06 -13.14
CA ARG A 160 19.34 2.46 -12.81
C ARG A 160 20.75 2.61 -12.23
N GLU A 161 21.34 1.54 -11.73
CA GLU A 161 22.76 1.49 -11.40
C GLU A 161 23.61 1.41 -12.68
N ILE A 162 23.66 2.50 -13.45
CA ILE A 162 24.79 2.74 -14.35
C ILE A 162 26.01 2.84 -13.43
N PRO A 163 27.08 2.02 -13.60
CA PRO A 163 28.19 2.00 -12.67
C PRO A 163 28.80 3.40 -12.56
N VAL A 164 28.77 3.98 -11.36
CA VAL A 164 29.38 5.28 -11.03
C VAL A 164 30.83 5.37 -11.52
N GLU A 165 31.52 4.24 -11.61
CA GLU A 165 32.85 4.08 -12.18
C GLU A 165 32.98 4.57 -13.63
N GLN A 166 31.94 4.42 -14.48
CA GLN A 166 32.00 4.88 -15.87
C GLN A 166 31.95 6.40 -15.99
N HIS A 167 31.31 7.09 -15.04
CA HIS A 167 31.30 8.55 -14.99
C HIS A 167 32.64 9.09 -14.48
N GLN A 168 33.19 8.51 -13.42
CA GLN A 168 34.52 8.86 -12.91
C GLN A 168 35.62 8.61 -13.95
N GLN A 169 35.57 7.49 -14.68
CA GLN A 169 36.56 7.19 -15.72
C GLN A 169 36.50 8.20 -16.88
N ARG A 170 35.32 8.69 -17.26
CA ARG A 170 35.19 9.74 -18.28
C ARG A 170 35.71 11.09 -17.81
N GLU A 171 35.47 11.46 -16.55
CA GLU A 171 35.98 12.72 -15.99
C GLU A 171 37.51 12.70 -15.93
N ILE A 172 38.10 11.60 -15.43
CA ILE A 172 39.56 11.44 -15.39
C ILE A 172 40.16 11.49 -16.81
N GLN A 173 39.51 10.85 -17.79
CA GLN A 173 40.00 10.85 -19.17
C GLN A 173 39.89 12.24 -19.82
N PHE A 174 38.87 13.01 -19.46
CA PHE A 174 38.69 14.39 -19.93
C PHE A 174 39.74 15.33 -19.33
N GLU A 175 40.02 15.23 -18.03
CA GLU A 175 41.07 16.02 -17.36
C GLU A 175 42.46 15.73 -17.92
N GLN A 176 42.78 14.45 -18.19
CA GLN A 176 44.05 14.08 -18.80
C GLN A 176 44.23 14.66 -20.21
N GLN A 177 43.16 14.74 -21.01
CA GLN A 177 43.23 15.37 -22.33
C GLN A 177 43.45 16.87 -22.25
N GLN A 178 42.85 17.56 -21.26
CA GLN A 178 43.09 18.99 -21.07
C GLN A 178 44.54 19.29 -20.67
N GLN A 179 45.08 18.52 -19.71
CA GLN A 179 46.48 18.68 -19.28
C GLN A 179 47.47 18.43 -20.43
N GLN A 180 47.20 17.43 -21.28
CA GLN A 180 48.04 17.20 -22.47
C GLN A 180 47.98 18.37 -23.46
N GLY A 181 46.81 18.97 -23.65
CA GLY A 181 46.65 20.17 -24.47
C GLY A 181 47.46 21.36 -23.93
N GLU A 182 47.41 21.61 -22.62
CA GLU A 182 48.16 22.68 -21.97
C GLU A 182 49.68 22.50 -22.09
N ILE A 183 50.18 21.28 -21.85
CA ILE A 183 51.61 20.94 -22.00
C ILE A 183 52.08 21.18 -23.44
N GLN A 184 51.24 20.86 -24.43
CA GLN A 184 51.60 21.02 -25.83
C GLN A 184 51.66 22.50 -26.25
N VAL A 185 50.76 23.34 -25.71
CA VAL A 185 50.80 24.79 -25.89
C VAL A 185 52.04 25.39 -25.24
N GLU A 186 52.39 24.96 -24.03
CA GLU A 186 53.57 25.44 -23.32
C GLU A 186 54.88 25.09 -24.06
N GLN A 187 54.98 23.87 -24.60
CA GLN A 187 56.12 23.44 -25.41
C GLN A 187 56.26 24.26 -26.70
N GLN A 188 55.15 24.57 -27.38
CA GLN A 188 55.20 25.46 -28.56
C GLN A 188 55.67 26.86 -28.20
N GLN A 189 55.22 27.40 -27.06
CA GLN A 189 55.63 28.73 -26.61
C GLN A 189 57.12 28.78 -26.29
N GLN A 190 57.67 27.73 -25.65
CA GLN A 190 59.11 27.63 -25.38
C GLN A 190 59.93 27.58 -26.67
N GLN A 191 59.53 26.78 -27.66
CA GLN A 191 60.21 26.72 -28.96
C GLN A 191 60.19 28.08 -29.67
N GLN A 192 59.05 28.79 -29.67
CA GLN A 192 58.97 30.13 -30.25
C GLN A 192 59.91 31.13 -29.55
N ASN A 193 60.00 31.06 -28.22
CA ASN A 193 60.91 31.90 -27.45
C ASN A 193 62.38 31.61 -27.80
N GLU A 194 62.76 30.35 -27.95
CA GLU A 194 64.12 29.96 -28.38
C GLU A 194 64.45 30.49 -29.78
N ILE A 195 63.54 30.36 -30.73
CA ILE A 195 63.71 30.88 -32.10
C ILE A 195 63.95 32.39 -32.06
N GLN A 196 63.13 33.15 -31.32
CA GLN A 196 63.30 34.60 -31.17
C GLN A 196 64.65 34.97 -30.55
N GLN A 197 65.14 34.21 -29.56
CA GLN A 197 66.45 34.47 -28.97
C GLN A 197 67.59 34.25 -29.97
N VAL A 198 67.52 33.18 -30.77
CA VAL A 198 68.51 32.89 -31.81
C VAL A 198 68.52 34.00 -32.86
N GLU A 199 67.35 34.47 -33.30
CA GLU A 199 67.24 35.57 -34.27
C GLU A 199 67.85 36.88 -33.73
N GLN A 200 67.56 37.23 -32.47
CA GLN A 200 68.15 38.42 -31.85
C GLN A 200 69.68 38.33 -31.76
N GLN A 201 70.24 37.15 -31.45
CA GLN A 201 71.68 36.95 -31.44
C GLN A 201 72.30 37.10 -32.84
N GLN A 202 71.64 36.60 -33.88
CA GLN A 202 72.08 36.76 -35.26
C GLN A 202 72.07 38.23 -35.69
N GLN A 203 71.00 38.98 -35.37
CA GLN A 203 70.92 40.42 -35.65
C GLN A 203 72.01 41.21 -34.92
N ARG A 204 72.33 40.87 -33.65
CA ARG A 204 73.45 41.48 -32.91
C ARG A 204 74.80 41.20 -33.59
N LYS A 205 75.03 39.97 -34.08
CA LYS A 205 76.25 39.60 -34.82
C LYS A 205 76.35 40.36 -36.15
N GLN A 206 75.23 40.53 -36.87
CA GLN A 206 75.19 41.30 -38.11
C GLN A 206 75.45 42.80 -37.85
N LYS A 207 74.79 43.42 -36.86
CA LYS A 207 75.06 44.82 -36.47
C LYS A 207 76.52 45.06 -36.08
N LYS A 208 77.14 44.13 -35.36
CA LYS A 208 78.59 44.19 -35.04
C LYS A 208 79.47 44.11 -36.30
N LYS A 209 79.12 43.26 -37.28
CA LYS A 209 79.82 43.20 -38.58
C LYS A 209 79.64 44.49 -39.39
N THR A 210 78.44 45.04 -39.45
CA THR A 210 78.15 46.28 -40.19
C THR A 210 78.85 47.50 -39.57
N ASN A 211 78.88 47.60 -38.24
CA ASN A 211 79.61 48.68 -37.55
C ASN A 211 81.13 48.54 -37.72
N LYS A 212 81.67 47.32 -37.73
CA LYS A 212 83.09 47.08 -38.04
C LYS A 212 83.43 47.48 -39.48
N LEU A 213 82.54 47.24 -40.44
CA LEU A 213 82.73 47.62 -41.85
C LEU A 213 82.62 49.15 -42.07
N LYS A 214 81.84 49.86 -41.23
CA LYS A 214 81.75 51.33 -41.25
C LYS A 214 82.94 52.04 -40.59
N LEU A 215 83.74 51.35 -39.78
CA LEU A 215 84.98 51.90 -39.18
C LEU A 215 86.20 51.81 -40.12
N LEU A 216 86.06 51.18 -41.28
CA LEU A 216 87.12 50.92 -42.27
C LEU A 216 86.97 51.76 -43.55
N LYS A 217 86.12 52.78 -43.54
CA LYS A 217 85.99 53.83 -44.55
C LYS A 217 86.23 55.17 -43.90
#